data_AF-A0A951MF93-F1
#
_entry.id   AF-A0A951MF93-F1
#
_cell.length_a   1.000
_cell.length_b   1.000
_cell.length_c   1.000
_cell.angle_alpha   90.00
_cell.angle_beta   90.00
_cell.angle_gamma   90.00
#
_symmetry.space_group_name_H-M   'P 1'
#
loop_
_entity.id
_entity.type
_entity.pdbx_description
1 polymer ?
#
loop_
_entity_poly.entity_id
_entity_poly.type
_entity_poly.pdbx_seq_one_letter_code
_entity_poly.pdbx_strand_id
1 'polypeptide(L)'
;MDKKSAASGDRKLTCEDVSKCFQLLESILDGENIPNSKEVIDEKLAKCAPCFQHYHLEQAIREVLKTKCTKQSTPAELVANIREKIQELK
;
A
#
# COMPACT_ATOMS: atom_id res chain seq x y z
N MET A 1 7.03 18.42 26.96
CA MET A 1 8.09 18.22 25.94
C MET A 1 8.60 16.81 26.15
N ASP A 2 7.92 15.85 25.53
CA ASP A 2 8.11 14.43 25.86
C ASP A 2 9.16 13.83 24.94
N LYS A 3 10.36 13.70 25.52
CA LYS A 3 11.42 12.78 25.11
C LYS A 3 10.87 11.34 25.10
N LYS A 4 11.11 10.59 24.03
CA LYS A 4 11.77 9.26 24.13
C LYS A 4 12.29 8.77 22.78
N SER A 5 13.59 8.91 22.59
CA SER A 5 14.36 8.01 21.74
C SER A 5 14.37 6.63 22.40
N ALA A 6 14.01 5.59 21.66
CA ALA A 6 14.29 4.21 22.02
C ALA A 6 14.59 3.45 20.72
N ALA A 7 15.79 2.86 20.70
CA ALA A 7 16.26 1.93 19.69
C ALA A 7 15.74 0.51 19.97
N SER A 8 15.67 -0.29 18.89
CA SER A 8 15.43 -1.74 18.83
C SER A 8 14.04 -2.27 19.21
N GLY A 9 13.35 -2.82 18.20
CA GLY A 9 12.34 -3.88 18.32
C GLY A 9 10.90 -3.47 18.64
N ASP A 10 10.68 -2.43 19.44
CA ASP A 10 9.34 -2.09 19.92
C ASP A 10 8.65 -1.05 19.03
N ARG A 11 7.57 -1.48 18.35
CA ARG A 11 6.67 -0.59 17.61
C ARG A 11 5.98 0.37 18.59
N LYS A 12 5.88 1.65 18.21
CA LYS A 12 5.07 2.64 18.94
C LYS A 12 3.62 2.16 19.01
N LEU A 13 3.05 2.13 20.21
CA LEU A 13 1.67 1.72 20.46
C LEU A 13 0.65 2.81 20.09
N THR A 14 1.10 4.07 20.06
CA THR A 14 0.29 5.23 19.70
C THR A 14 0.94 6.00 18.56
N CYS A 15 0.11 6.58 17.69
CA CYS A 15 0.55 7.42 16.58
C CYS A 15 -0.14 8.77 16.69
N GLU A 16 0.64 9.84 16.88
CA GLU A 16 0.12 11.20 17.05
C GLU A 16 -0.57 11.71 15.78
N ASP A 17 -0.07 11.30 14.60
CA ASP A 17 -0.60 11.66 13.29
C ASP A 17 -1.17 10.43 12.56
N VAL A 18 -1.96 9.60 13.25
CA VAL A 18 -2.49 8.34 12.69
C VAL A 18 -3.27 8.60 11.40
N SER A 19 -4.07 9.68 11.36
CA SER A 19 -4.87 10.07 10.20
C SER A 19 -4.01 10.37 8.97
N LYS A 20 -2.96 11.18 9.12
CA LYS A 20 -2.03 11.47 8.00
C LYS A 20 -1.27 10.24 7.53
N CYS A 21 -0.91 9.35 8.46
CA CYS A 21 -0.25 8.10 8.13
C CYS A 21 -1.18 7.18 7.35
N PHE A 22 -2.46 7.14 7.70
CA PHE A 22 -3.47 6.32 7.01
C PHE A 22 -3.69 6.83 5.61
N GLN A 23 -3.91 8.14 5.45
CA GLN A 23 -4.04 8.75 4.12
C GLN A 23 -2.83 8.46 3.23
N LEU A 24 -1.61 8.52 3.78
CA LEU A 24 -0.41 8.19 3.02
C LEU A 24 -0.37 6.71 2.62
N LEU A 25 -0.75 5.80 3.53
CA LEU A 25 -0.82 4.36 3.24
C LEU A 25 -1.86 4.06 2.15
N GLU A 26 -3.04 4.66 2.26
CA GLU A 26 -4.14 4.57 1.29
C GLU A 26 -3.68 5.05 -0.09
N SER A 27 -3.10 6.26 -0.17
CA SER A 27 -2.55 6.83 -1.41
C SER A 27 -1.55 5.90 -2.09
N ILE A 28 -0.64 5.29 -1.31
CA ILE A 28 0.35 4.36 -1.85
C ILE A 28 -0.31 3.05 -2.30
N LEU A 29 -1.28 2.55 -1.55
CA LEU A 29 -2.03 1.33 -1.88
C LEU A 29 -2.93 1.51 -3.11
N ASP A 30 -3.40 2.73 -3.37
CA ASP A 30 -4.15 3.13 -4.58
C ASP A 30 -3.25 3.33 -5.80
N GLY A 31 -1.92 3.28 -5.62
CA GLY A 31 -0.96 3.42 -6.71
C GLY A 31 -0.74 4.86 -7.13
N GLU A 32 -1.02 5.84 -6.25
CA GLU A 32 -0.56 7.20 -6.48
C GLU A 32 0.97 7.22 -6.64
N ASN A 33 1.47 8.04 -7.56
CA ASN A 33 2.89 8.11 -7.87
C ASN A 33 3.65 8.85 -6.77
N ILE A 34 3.87 8.16 -5.66
CA ILE A 34 4.61 8.64 -4.50
C ILE A 34 6.05 8.12 -4.60
N PRO A 35 7.05 9.01 -4.70
CA PRO A 35 8.45 8.60 -4.73
C PRO A 35 8.82 7.90 -3.41
N ASN A 36 9.58 6.81 -3.50
CA ASN A 36 10.04 6.02 -2.36
C ASN A 36 8.91 5.47 -1.47
N SER A 37 7.71 5.30 -2.03
CA SER A 37 6.51 4.84 -1.34
C SER A 37 6.72 3.55 -0.53
N LYS A 38 7.45 2.57 -1.09
CA LYS A 38 7.79 1.32 -0.39
C LYS A 38 8.62 1.57 0.88
N GLU A 39 9.71 2.33 0.76
CA GLU A 39 10.61 2.61 1.88
C GLU A 39 9.91 3.38 3.00
N VAL A 40 9.05 4.33 2.62
CA VAL A 40 8.24 5.11 3.57
C VAL A 40 7.24 4.21 4.31
N ILE A 41 6.55 3.31 3.61
CA ILE A 41 5.65 2.34 4.25
C ILE A 41 6.43 1.40 5.17
N ASP A 42 7.48 0.76 4.68
CA ASP A 42 8.28 -0.18 5.47
C ASP A 42 8.78 0.45 6.76
N GLU A 43 9.26 1.69 6.68
CA GLU A 43 9.70 2.43 7.87
C GLU A 43 8.54 2.67 8.87
N LYS A 44 7.37 3.08 8.38
CA LYS A 44 6.20 3.35 9.22
C LYS A 44 5.67 2.07 9.87
N LEU A 45 5.59 0.99 9.11
CA LEU A 45 5.16 -0.34 9.58
C LEU A 45 6.15 -0.93 10.60
N ALA A 46 7.45 -0.64 10.46
CA ALA A 46 8.47 -1.03 11.42
C ALA A 46 8.39 -0.24 12.73
N LYS A 47 8.00 1.04 12.68
CA LYS A 47 7.99 1.95 13.84
C LYS A 47 6.63 2.10 14.52
N CYS A 48 5.52 1.68 13.90
CA CYS A 48 4.16 2.00 14.36
C CYS A 48 3.20 0.81 14.29
N ALA A 49 2.70 0.36 15.45
CA ALA A 49 1.74 -0.74 15.57
C ALA A 49 0.34 -0.43 15.00
N PRO A 50 -0.29 0.73 15.27
CA PRO A 50 -1.61 1.03 14.71
C PRO A 50 -1.59 1.18 13.17
N CYS A 51 -0.54 1.78 12.61
CA CYS A 51 -0.37 1.84 11.15
C CYS A 51 -0.18 0.45 10.53
N PHE A 52 0.55 -0.44 11.20
CA PHE A 52 0.70 -1.83 10.78
C PHE A 52 -0.63 -2.57 10.70
N GLN A 53 -1.44 -2.47 11.77
CA GLN A 53 -2.76 -3.11 11.79
C GLN A 53 -3.69 -2.56 10.70
N HIS A 54 -3.70 -1.24 10.51
CA HIS A 54 -4.54 -0.62 9.49
C HIS A 54 -4.13 -1.02 8.08
N TYR A 55 -2.82 -1.00 7.78
CA TYR A 55 -2.29 -1.46 6.50
C TYR A 55 -2.72 -2.89 6.16
N HIS A 56 -2.56 -3.80 7.12
CA HIS A 56 -2.93 -5.20 6.93
C HIS A 56 -4.43 -5.40 6.76
N LEU A 57 -5.25 -4.63 7.49
CA LEU A 57 -6.69 -4.62 7.30
C LEU A 57 -7.05 -4.18 5.88
N GLU A 58 -6.46 -3.10 5.40
CA GLU A 58 -6.76 -2.56 4.07
C GLU A 58 -6.29 -3.49 2.95
N GLN A 59 -5.12 -4.11 3.10
CA GLN A 59 -4.67 -5.17 2.21
C GLN A 59 -5.67 -6.34 2.19
N ALA A 60 -6.12 -6.81 3.35
CA ALA A 60 -7.08 -7.90 3.42
C ALA A 60 -8.40 -7.55 2.72
N ILE A 61 -8.88 -6.31 2.88
CA ILE A 61 -10.05 -5.79 2.16
C ILE A 61 -9.81 -5.81 0.65
N ARG A 62 -8.65 -5.31 0.18
CA ARG A 62 -8.30 -5.32 -1.26
C ARG A 62 -8.23 -6.73 -1.82
N GLU A 63 -7.68 -7.69 -1.08
CA GLU A 63 -7.65 -9.10 -1.49
C GLU A 63 -9.06 -9.69 -1.59
N VAL A 64 -9.95 -9.35 -0.66
CA VAL A 64 -11.37 -9.73 -0.76
C VAL A 64 -12.02 -9.09 -1.98
N LEU A 65 -11.79 -7.80 -2.25
CA LEU A 65 -12.33 -7.13 -3.42
C LEU A 65 -11.82 -7.75 -4.74
N LYS A 66 -10.53 -8.09 -4.83
CA LYS A 66 -9.98 -8.83 -5.98
C LYS A 66 -10.64 -10.20 -6.13
N THR A 67 -10.84 -10.94 -5.06
CA THR A 67 -11.44 -12.28 -5.17
C THR A 67 -12.94 -12.26 -5.46
N LYS A 68 -13.67 -11.22 -5.01
CA LYS A 68 -15.13 -11.14 -5.10
C LYS A 68 -15.65 -10.26 -6.24
N CYS A 69 -14.96 -9.17 -6.58
CA CYS A 69 -15.41 -8.19 -7.57
C CYS A 69 -14.79 -8.40 -8.95
N THR A 70 -13.59 -8.99 -9.07
CA THR A 70 -12.88 -9.12 -10.37
C THR A 70 -12.96 -10.52 -10.97
N LYS A 71 -14.14 -11.16 -10.96
CA LYS A 71 -14.39 -12.42 -11.71
C LYS A 71 -14.65 -12.22 -13.21
N GLN A 72 -14.41 -11.02 -13.74
CA GLN A 72 -14.48 -10.78 -15.18
C GLN A 72 -13.08 -10.88 -15.74
N SER A 73 -12.82 -11.97 -16.49
CA SER A 73 -11.60 -12.08 -17.28
C SER A 73 -11.55 -10.93 -18.26
N THR A 74 -10.43 -10.20 -18.29
CA THR A 74 -10.18 -9.19 -19.31
C THR A 74 -10.33 -9.83 -20.69
N PRO A 75 -11.07 -9.22 -21.63
CA PRO A 75 -11.25 -9.77 -22.97
C PRO A 75 -9.90 -10.12 -23.61
N ALA A 76 -9.74 -11.34 -24.11
CA ALA A 76 -8.48 -11.83 -24.67
C ALA A 76 -8.00 -10.96 -25.86
N GLU A 77 -8.94 -10.42 -26.63
CA GLU A 77 -8.69 -9.50 -27.73
C GLU A 77 -8.02 -8.19 -27.28
N LEU A 78 -8.45 -7.65 -26.13
CA LEU A 78 -7.86 -6.44 -25.55
C LEU A 78 -6.42 -6.72 -25.11
N VAL A 79 -6.19 -7.88 -24.49
CA VAL A 79 -4.84 -8.31 -24.08
C VAL A 79 -3.92 -8.49 -25.29
N ALA A 80 -4.41 -9.08 -26.38
CA ALA A 80 -3.66 -9.25 -27.62
C ALA A 80 -3.28 -7.90 -28.24
N ASN A 81 -4.24 -6.98 -28.37
CA ASN A 81 -4.02 -5.63 -28.90
C ASN A 81 -2.98 -4.84 -28.07
N ILE A 82 -3.04 -4.92 -26.74
CA ILE A 82 -2.08 -4.24 -25.87
C ILE A 82 -0.67 -4.80 -26.09
N ARG A 83 -0.53 -6.13 -26.19
CA ARG A 83 0.77 -6.79 -26.40
C ARG A 83 1.38 -6.42 -27.76
N GLU A 84 0.56 -6.37 -28.80
CA GLU A 84 0.98 -6.02 -30.15
C GLU A 84 1.51 -4.58 -30.20
N LYS A 85 0.77 -3.60 -29.66
CA LYS A 85 1.22 -2.21 -29.56
C LYS A 85 2.53 -2.04 -28.78
N ILE A 86 2.74 -2.83 -27.72
CA ILE A 86 4.02 -2.79 -26.96
C ILE A 86 5.18 -3.34 -27.81
N GLN A 87 4.94 -4.35 -28.65
CA GLN A 87 5.95 -4.87 -29.57
C GLN A 87 6.26 -3.90 -30.71
N GLU A 88 5.27 -3.17 -31.22
CA GLU A 88 5.47 -2.13 -32.25
C GLU A 88 6.28 -0.92 -31.74
N LEU A 89 6.31 -0.70 -30.42
CA LEU A 89 7.07 0.37 -29.77
C LEU A 89 8.54 -0.02 -29.46
N LYS A 90 8.95 -1.26 -29.74
CA LYS A 90 10.35 -1.72 -29.65
C LYS A 90 11.07 -1.56 -30.98
#